data_AF-A0ABD6EKG1-F1
#
_entry.id   AF-A0ABD6EKG1-F1
#
_cell.length_a   1.000
_cell.length_b   1.000
_cell.length_c   1.000
_cell.angle_alpha   90.00
_cell.angle_beta   90.00
_cell.angle_gamma   90.00
#
_symmetry.space_group_name_H-M   'P 1'
#
loop_
_entity.id
_entity.type
_entity.pdbx_description
1 polymer ?
#
loop_
_entity_poly.entity_id
_entity_poly.type
_entity_poly.pdbx_seq_one_letter_code
_entity_poly.pdbx_strand_id
1 'polypeptide(L)'
;MCCNPVLERLMRKVLEEVRDGPIGIINIAHAARVAGRLQELVEALFGVKFEVLLALSNFASKSHFLDEHFCKITQGSKFLLAYATPTLDKS
;
A
#
# COMPACT_ATOMS: atom_id res chain seq x y z
N MET A 1 -7.25 -6.70 -13.16
CA MET A 1 -6.65 -5.35 -13.07
C MET A 1 -5.17 -5.53 -12.90
N CYS A 2 -4.37 -4.87 -13.74
CA CYS A 2 -2.92 -4.96 -13.68
C CYS A 2 -2.39 -3.93 -12.68
N CYS A 3 -1.50 -4.36 -11.79
CA CYS A 3 -0.80 -3.43 -10.93
C CYS A 3 0.24 -2.64 -11.74
N ASN A 4 0.42 -1.35 -11.42
CA ASN A 4 1.53 -0.58 -11.96
C ASN A 4 2.87 -1.18 -11.48
N PRO A 5 3.81 -1.50 -12.39
CA PRO A 5 5.03 -2.25 -12.04
C PRO A 5 5.98 -1.46 -11.13
N VAL A 6 5.97 -0.12 -11.20
CA VAL A 6 6.76 0.74 -10.31
C VAL A 6 6.16 0.69 -8.90
N LEU A 7 4.83 0.83 -8.80
CA LEU A 7 4.11 0.74 -7.54
C LEU A 7 4.29 -0.63 -6.90
N GLU A 8 4.16 -1.72 -7.68
CA GLU A 8 4.36 -3.09 -7.19
C GLU A 8 5.74 -3.27 -6.54
N ARG A 9 6.78 -2.81 -7.25
CA ARG A 9 8.17 -2.97 -6.80
C ARG A 9 8.43 -2.20 -5.51
N LEU A 10 7.91 -0.98 -5.40
CA LEU A 10 8.02 -0.18 -4.18
C LEU A 10 7.28 -0.84 -3.01
N MET A 11 6.06 -1.33 -3.24
CA MET A 11 5.27 -2.02 -2.22
C MET A 11 5.98 -3.28 -1.70
N ARG A 12 6.57 -4.09 -2.60
CA ARG A 12 7.36 -5.28 -2.21
C ARG A 12 8.59 -4.91 -1.39
N LYS A 13 9.33 -3.87 -1.81
CA LYS A 13 10.49 -3.38 -1.07
C LYS A 13 10.13 -2.94 0.35
N VAL A 14 9.05 -2.19 0.52
CA VAL A 14 8.61 -1.74 1.84
C VAL A 14 8.13 -2.91 2.70
N LEU A 15 7.45 -3.91 2.13
CA LEU A 15 7.04 -5.12 2.87
C LEU A 15 8.22 -5.99 3.32
N GLU A 16 9.34 -6.00 2.60
CA GLU A 16 10.55 -6.72 2.99
C GLU A 16 11.17 -6.13 4.26
N GLU A 17 11.19 -4.81 4.39
CA GLU A 17 11.68 -4.10 5.59
C GLU A 17 10.87 -4.46 6.86
N VAL A 18 9.65 -4.99 6.70
CA VAL A 18 8.78 -5.41 7.80
C VAL A 18 9.21 -6.76 8.41
N ARG A 19 10.05 -7.53 7.71
CA ARG A 19 10.43 -8.90 8.11
C ARG A 19 11.59 -8.96 9.11
N ASP A 20 12.27 -7.85 9.39
CA ASP A 20 13.47 -7.84 10.26
C ASP A 20 13.19 -7.92 11.78
N GLY A 21 12.00 -8.33 12.19
CA GLY A 21 11.63 -8.55 13.60
C GLY A 21 11.80 -10.01 14.07
N PRO A 22 12.18 -10.26 15.35
CA PRO A 22 12.51 -11.60 15.86
C PRO A 22 11.32 -12.59 15.91
N ILE A 23 10.11 -12.11 15.64
CA ILE A 23 8.92 -12.93 15.48
C ILE A 23 8.20 -12.34 14.27
N GLY A 24 7.95 -13.11 13.21
CA GLY A 24 7.24 -12.66 11.99
C GLY A 24 5.79 -12.19 12.20
N ILE A 25 5.40 -11.91 13.45
CA ILE A 25 4.15 -11.32 13.88
C ILE A 25 4.24 -9.80 13.71
N ILE A 26 3.44 -9.29 12.80
CA ILE A 26 3.14 -7.87 12.72
C ILE A 26 2.01 -7.59 13.70
N ASN A 27 2.22 -6.63 14.61
CA ASN A 27 1.12 -6.06 15.39
C ASN A 27 0.52 -4.84 14.67
N ILE A 28 -0.63 -4.37 15.13
CA ILE A 28 -1.38 -3.27 14.50
C ILE A 28 -0.54 -1.99 14.39
N ALA A 29 0.24 -1.66 15.43
CA ALA A 29 1.08 -0.46 15.44
C ALA A 29 2.20 -0.53 14.39
N HIS A 30 2.83 -1.69 14.23
CA HIS A 30 3.83 -1.91 13.20
C HIS A 30 3.18 -1.83 11.80
N ALA A 31 2.01 -2.45 11.61
CA ALA A 31 1.27 -2.35 10.34
C ALA A 31 0.95 -0.90 9.96
N ALA A 32 0.49 -0.10 10.94
CA ALA A 32 0.18 1.31 10.73
C ALA A 32 1.42 2.13 10.32
N ARG A 33 2.57 1.91 10.97
CA ARG A 33 3.83 2.58 10.58
C ARG A 33 4.26 2.24 9.15
N VAL A 34 4.17 0.97 8.78
CA VAL A 34 4.54 0.50 7.43
C VAL A 34 3.60 1.10 6.39
N ALA A 35 2.29 1.08 6.65
CA ALA A 35 1.30 1.69 5.76
C ALA A 35 1.54 3.19 5.59
N GLY A 36 1.80 3.92 6.69
CA GLY A 36 2.12 5.35 6.66
C GLY A 36 3.39 5.66 5.87
N ARG A 37 4.48 4.91 6.10
CA ARG A 37 5.73 5.07 5.35
C ARG A 37 5.54 4.81 3.86
N LEU A 38 4.81 3.75 3.51
CA LEU A 38 4.52 3.47 2.10
C LEU A 38 3.70 4.60 1.47
N GLN A 39 2.68 5.11 2.19
CA GLN A 39 1.86 6.22 1.73
C GLN A 39 2.72 7.45 1.41
N GLU A 40 3.60 7.88 2.32
CA GLU A 40 4.52 9.01 2.09
C GLU A 40 5.39 8.80 0.83
N LEU A 41 5.92 7.59 0.64
CA LEU A 41 6.77 7.27 -0.51
C LEU A 41 6.01 7.31 -1.83
N VAL A 42 4.79 6.76 -1.89
CA VAL A 42 4.00 6.77 -3.14
C VAL A 42 3.45 8.17 -3.43
N GLU A 43 3.04 8.94 -2.43
CA GLU A 43 2.62 10.33 -2.61
C GLU A 43 3.77 11.19 -3.14
N ALA A 44 4.98 11.02 -2.61
CA ALA A 44 6.17 11.72 -3.09
C ALA A 44 6.57 11.29 -4.53
N LEU A 45 6.40 10.02 -4.87
CA LEU A 45 6.78 9.48 -6.18
C LEU A 45 5.84 9.93 -7.31
N PHE A 46 4.53 9.92 -7.05
CA PHE A 46 3.51 10.14 -8.07
C PHE A 46 2.90 11.55 -8.02
N GLY A 47 3.16 12.33 -6.97
CA GLY A 47 2.66 13.71 -6.84
C GLY A 47 1.15 13.81 -6.61
N VAL A 48 0.49 12.72 -6.25
CA VAL A 48 -0.96 12.66 -5.95
C VAL A 48 -1.18 12.00 -4.60
N LYS A 49 -2.40 12.13 -4.05
CA LYS A 49 -2.77 11.52 -2.76
C LYS A 49 -3.02 10.02 -2.90
N PHE A 50 -2.64 9.27 -1.86
CA PHE A 50 -2.79 7.82 -1.82
C PHE A 50 -3.45 7.35 -0.53
N GLU A 51 -4.19 6.26 -0.65
CA GLU A 51 -4.63 5.44 0.48
C GLU A 51 -3.90 4.09 0.45
N VAL A 52 -3.41 3.68 1.62
CA VAL A 52 -2.66 2.44 1.81
C VAL A 52 -3.30 1.61 2.92
N LEU A 53 -3.58 0.33 2.63
CA LEU A 53 -4.12 -0.62 3.59
C LEU A 53 -3.19 -1.83 3.70
N LEU A 54 -2.67 -2.08 4.90
CA LEU A 54 -1.94 -3.29 5.25
C LEU A 54 -2.79 -4.15 6.19
N ALA A 55 -3.15 -5.35 5.73
CA ALA A 55 -3.95 -6.31 6.48
C ALA A 55 -3.18 -7.61 6.75
N LEU A 56 -3.48 -8.22 7.90
CA LEU A 56 -2.94 -9.52 8.34
C LEU A 56 -3.84 -10.71 7.91
N SER A 57 -4.94 -10.41 7.25
CA SER A 57 -5.95 -11.32 6.75
C SER A 57 -6.38 -10.84 5.37
N ASN A 58 -6.88 -11.75 4.54
CA ASN A 58 -7.43 -11.38 3.24
C ASN A 58 -8.64 -10.45 3.43
N PHE A 59 -8.82 -9.54 2.47
CA PHE A 59 -9.94 -8.61 2.44
C PHE A 59 -10.36 -8.34 0.99
N ALA A 60 -11.63 -7.99 0.81
CA ALA A 60 -12.15 -7.47 -0.44
C ALA A 60 -12.20 -5.94 -0.38
N SER A 61 -11.94 -5.28 -1.50
CA SER A 61 -11.99 -3.82 -1.61
C SER A 61 -12.67 -3.42 -2.92
N LYS A 62 -13.51 -2.39 -2.85
CA LYS A 62 -14.08 -1.70 -4.01
C LYS A 62 -13.81 -0.21 -3.80
N SER A 63 -12.92 0.35 -4.61
CA SER A 63 -12.49 1.75 -4.49
C SER A 63 -12.70 2.45 -5.83
N HIS A 64 -13.03 3.73 -5.79
CA HIS A 64 -12.90 4.62 -6.95
C HIS A 64 -11.48 5.16 -6.95
N PHE A 65 -10.67 4.73 -7.91
CA PHE A 65 -9.25 5.06 -7.99
C PHE A 65 -8.91 5.65 -9.36
N LEU A 66 -7.83 6.43 -9.42
CA LEU A 66 -7.24 6.91 -10.67
C LEU A 66 -6.50 5.75 -11.34
N ASP A 67 -7.13 5.16 -12.37
CA ASP A 67 -6.68 4.03 -13.21
C ASP A 67 -5.34 3.39 -12.82
N GLU A 68 -4.22 3.94 -13.31
CA GLU A 68 -2.89 3.33 -13.22
C GLU A 68 -2.26 3.36 -11.83
N HIS A 69 -2.89 3.99 -10.85
CA HIS A 69 -2.40 4.10 -9.49
C HIS A 69 -3.20 3.19 -8.57
N PHE A 70 -3.35 1.91 -8.92
CA PHE A 70 -3.98 0.90 -8.08
C PHE A 70 -3.14 -0.38 -8.07
N CYS A 71 -2.87 -0.90 -6.87
CA CYS A 71 -2.15 -2.16 -6.73
C CYS A 71 -2.52 -2.90 -5.44
N LYS A 72 -2.82 -4.18 -5.56
CA LYS A 72 -2.96 -5.10 -4.43
C LYS A 72 -1.93 -6.22 -4.58
N ILE A 73 -1.08 -6.41 -3.58
CA ILE A 73 -0.11 -7.51 -3.51
C ILE A 73 -0.30 -8.36 -2.26
N THR A 74 0.22 -9.57 -2.33
CA THR A 74 0.27 -10.50 -1.20
C THR A 74 1.72 -10.98 -1.01
N GLN A 75 2.16 -11.00 0.25
CA GLN A 75 3.46 -11.55 0.64
C GLN A 75 3.31 -12.32 1.97
N GLY A 76 3.36 -13.64 1.90
CA GLY A 76 3.00 -14.49 3.03
C GLY A 76 1.54 -14.29 3.43
N SER A 77 1.28 -14.08 4.72
CA SER A 77 -0.07 -13.80 5.27
C SER A 77 -0.49 -12.33 5.20
N LYS A 78 0.28 -11.48 4.51
CA LYS A 78 0.09 -10.03 4.50
C LYS A 78 -0.50 -9.60 3.17
N PHE A 79 -1.52 -8.75 3.25
CA PHE A 79 -2.21 -8.20 2.10
C PHE A 79 -2.02 -6.70 2.13
N LEU A 80 -1.48 -6.15 1.04
CA LEU A 80 -1.19 -4.73 0.93
C LEU A 80 -1.92 -4.17 -0.29
N LEU A 81 -2.70 -3.13 -0.08
CA LEU A 81 -3.39 -2.37 -1.11
C LEU A 81 -2.89 -0.94 -1.06
N ALA A 82 -2.57 -0.37 -2.22
CA ALA A 82 -2.30 1.04 -2.38
C ALA A 82 -3.07 1.56 -3.60
N TYR A 83 -3.74 2.70 -3.44
CA TYR A 83 -4.37 3.37 -4.58
C TYR A 83 -4.37 4.88 -4.46
N ALA A 84 -4.30 5.60 -5.58
CA ALA A 84 -4.46 7.04 -5.59
C ALA A 84 -5.92 7.44 -5.39
N THR A 85 -6.14 8.42 -4.52
CA THR A 85 -7.45 8.98 -4.26
C THR A 85 -7.72 10.19 -5.15
N PRO A 86 -8.97 10.41 -5.60
CA PRO A 86 -9.32 11.63 -6.28
C PRO A 86 -9.05 12.83 -5.36
N THR A 87 -8.22 13.77 -5.79
CA THR A 87 -8.24 15.10 -5.20
C THR A 87 -9.52 15.78 -5.68
N LEU A 88 -10.34 16.28 -4.77
CA LEU A 88 -11.43 17.18 -5.13
C LEU A 88 -10.79 18.42 -5.77
N ASP A 89 -10.66 18.44 -7.10
CA ASP A 89 -10.54 19.71 -7.80
C ASP A 89 -11.83 20.47 -7.48
N LYS A 90 -11.72 21.48 -6.61
CA LYS A 90 -12.71 22.53 -6.55
C LYS A 90 -12.58 23.28 -7.89
N SER A 91 -13.32 22.79 -8.89
CA SER A 91 -13.71 23.56 -10.07
C SER A 91 -14.35 24.88 -9.68
#